data_AF-A0A2N0ZWR4-F1
#
_entry.id   AF-A0A2N0ZWR4-F1
#
_cell.length_a   1.000
_cell.length_b   1.000
_cell.length_c   1.000
_cell.angle_alpha   90.00
_cell.angle_beta   90.00
_cell.angle_gamma   90.00
#
_symmetry.space_group_name_H-M   'P 1'
#
loop_
_entity.id
_entity.type
_entity.pdbx_description
1 polymer ?
#
loop_
_entity_poly.entity_id
_entity_poly.type
_entity_poly.pdbx_seq_one_letter_code
_entity_poly.pdbx_strand_id
1 'polypeptide(L)'
;MFELPAYVTAGDDVIQGSGFSEGIATQAGNDTVNAGGGNDIVDGGLGDDTLHGQSGNDQLQGGEGNDTLTVDGSGSNTLDGGAGDDTLKVNRQTSARSTNGYYQRDHTSVASNTFEGGLGDDRLEGTVGADTYVFGLGDGHDTINDSDNKVYYSGSYNKTDRIVLGEGITKDALTIRRDGNHLIL
;
A
#
# COMPACT_ATOMS: atom_id res chain seq x y z
N MET A 1 22.56 -10.65 -22.97
CA MET A 1 21.81 -11.77 -22.38
C MET A 1 20.36 -11.46 -22.69
N PHE A 2 19.72 -12.25 -23.56
CA PHE A 2 18.29 -12.06 -23.85
C PHE A 2 17.55 -12.81 -22.75
N GLU A 3 16.86 -12.10 -21.87
CA GLU A 3 15.90 -12.74 -20.99
C GLU A 3 14.72 -13.21 -21.85
N LEU A 4 14.40 -14.49 -21.75
CA LEU A 4 13.13 -15.00 -22.27
C LEU A 4 12.02 -14.30 -21.46
N PRO A 5 10.89 -13.89 -22.06
CA PRO A 5 9.79 -13.38 -21.27
C PRO A 5 9.40 -14.44 -20.24
N ALA A 6 9.35 -14.07 -18.96
CA ALA A 6 8.77 -14.91 -17.93
C ALA A 6 7.33 -15.22 -18.38
N TYR A 7 7.05 -16.51 -18.61
CA TYR A 7 5.70 -16.94 -18.91
C TYR A 7 4.99 -17.04 -17.58
N VAL A 8 4.05 -16.14 -17.34
CA VAL A 8 3.10 -16.26 -16.23
C VAL A 8 2.29 -17.54 -16.41
N THR A 9 2.20 -18.32 -15.34
CA THR A 9 1.46 -19.57 -15.26
C THR A 9 0.30 -19.44 -14.28
N ALA A 10 -0.11 -20.55 -13.67
CA ALA A 10 -1.16 -20.59 -12.64
C ALA A 10 -0.60 -21.24 -11.36
N GLY A 11 0.71 -21.17 -11.19
CA GLY A 11 1.40 -21.51 -9.95
C GLY A 11 2.51 -20.51 -9.73
N ASP A 12 3.18 -20.62 -8.59
CA ASP A 12 4.10 -19.61 -8.06
C ASP A 12 5.14 -19.11 -9.07
N ASP A 13 5.00 -17.86 -9.46
CA ASP A 13 5.84 -17.14 -10.41
C ASP A 13 6.69 -16.06 -9.74
N VAL A 14 7.83 -15.76 -10.36
CA VAL A 14 8.68 -14.62 -9.98
C VAL A 14 8.84 -13.71 -11.18
N ILE A 15 8.31 -12.49 -11.07
CA ILE A 15 8.29 -11.52 -12.16
C ILE A 15 9.16 -10.32 -11.80
N GLN A 16 10.03 -9.95 -12.73
CA GLN A 16 10.81 -8.73 -12.66
C GLN A 16 10.40 -7.84 -13.85
N GLY A 17 9.66 -6.78 -13.54
CA GLY A 17 9.36 -5.68 -14.46
C GLY A 17 10.58 -4.77 -14.65
N SER A 18 10.41 -3.74 -15.48
CA SER A 18 11.48 -2.89 -15.96
C SER A 18 11.51 -1.52 -15.28
N GLY A 19 11.89 -0.47 -16.02
CA GLY A 19 11.89 0.92 -15.56
C GLY A 19 10.80 1.76 -16.26
N PHE A 20 9.83 1.10 -16.89
CA PHE A 20 8.78 1.71 -17.67
C PHE A 20 7.42 1.39 -17.04
N SER A 21 6.37 2.12 -17.43
CA SER A 21 5.01 1.75 -17.03
C SER A 21 4.59 0.43 -17.67
N GLU A 22 4.21 -0.53 -16.83
CA GLU A 22 3.89 -1.90 -17.20
C GLU A 22 2.53 -2.34 -16.63
N GLY A 23 1.91 -3.31 -17.30
CA GLY A 23 0.74 -4.04 -16.79
C GLY A 23 1.14 -5.48 -16.56
N ILE A 24 1.03 -5.95 -15.32
CA ILE A 24 1.46 -7.28 -14.87
C ILE A 24 0.25 -7.96 -14.22
N ALA A 25 -0.02 -9.20 -14.60
CA ALA A 25 -1.06 -10.02 -13.97
C ALA A 25 -0.52 -11.44 -13.78
N THR A 26 -0.60 -12.00 -12.57
CA THR A 26 0.06 -13.29 -12.22
C THR A 26 -0.87 -14.49 -12.14
N GLN A 27 -2.19 -14.25 -12.21
CA GLN A 27 -3.26 -15.26 -12.28
C GLN A 27 -3.48 -16.00 -10.97
N ALA A 28 -2.79 -17.12 -10.75
CA ALA A 28 -3.00 -17.96 -9.58
C ALA A 28 -1.65 -18.51 -9.13
N GLY A 29 -1.54 -18.83 -7.85
CA GLY A 29 -0.26 -19.20 -7.25
C GLY A 29 0.15 -18.15 -6.23
N ASN A 30 1.20 -18.45 -5.46
CA ASN A 30 1.76 -17.47 -4.54
C ASN A 30 2.91 -16.76 -5.26
N ASP A 31 2.61 -15.63 -5.88
CA ASP A 31 3.49 -14.97 -6.83
C ASP A 31 4.35 -13.89 -6.16
N THR A 32 5.52 -13.63 -6.72
CA THR A 32 6.37 -12.51 -6.32
C THR A 32 6.58 -11.60 -7.52
N VAL A 33 6.00 -10.40 -7.46
CA VAL A 33 6.13 -9.38 -8.50
C VAL A 33 7.01 -8.25 -8.00
N ASN A 34 7.97 -7.87 -8.84
CA ASN A 34 8.71 -6.66 -8.70
C ASN A 34 8.54 -5.79 -9.96
N ALA A 35 7.62 -4.84 -9.93
CA ALA A 35 7.23 -4.03 -11.09
C ALA A 35 8.37 -3.12 -11.59
N GLY A 36 9.19 -2.63 -10.66
CA GLY A 36 10.36 -1.83 -10.98
C GLY A 36 10.06 -0.33 -11.00
N GLY A 37 10.75 0.43 -11.84
CA GLY A 37 10.42 1.86 -11.97
C GLY A 37 9.29 2.01 -12.96
N GLY A 38 8.40 3.00 -12.80
CA GLY A 38 7.32 3.13 -13.77
C GLY A 38 6.10 3.78 -13.16
N ASN A 39 4.96 3.57 -13.79
CA ASN A 39 3.67 3.76 -13.14
C ASN A 39 2.95 2.48 -13.51
N ASP A 40 2.98 1.52 -12.60
CA ASP A 40 2.67 0.14 -12.93
C ASP A 40 1.26 -0.21 -12.48
N ILE A 41 0.67 -1.19 -13.17
CA ILE A 41 -0.58 -1.82 -12.79
C ILE A 41 -0.26 -3.29 -12.57
N VAL A 42 -0.42 -3.78 -11.34
CA VAL A 42 -0.12 -5.15 -10.95
C VAL A 42 -1.37 -5.79 -10.34
N ASP A 43 -1.71 -6.98 -10.81
CA ASP A 43 -2.80 -7.84 -10.35
C ASP A 43 -2.22 -9.21 -9.94
N GLY A 44 -2.26 -9.54 -8.65
CA GLY A 44 -1.77 -10.83 -8.11
C GLY A 44 -2.70 -11.99 -8.48
N GLY A 45 -3.99 -11.81 -8.24
CA GLY A 45 -5.03 -12.74 -8.65
C GLY A 45 -5.41 -13.68 -7.51
N LEU A 46 -5.05 -14.96 -7.56
CA LEU A 46 -5.40 -15.95 -6.55
C LEU A 46 -4.14 -16.50 -5.86
N GLY A 47 -4.10 -16.49 -4.54
CA GLY A 47 -2.99 -17.02 -3.75
C GLY A 47 -2.40 -15.94 -2.86
N ASP A 48 -1.44 -16.32 -2.02
CA ASP A 48 -0.79 -15.35 -1.13
C ASP A 48 0.37 -14.68 -1.88
N ASP A 49 0.13 -13.48 -2.41
CA ASP A 49 1.04 -12.77 -3.31
C ASP A 49 1.93 -11.76 -2.59
N THR A 50 3.10 -11.49 -3.17
CA THR A 50 4.00 -10.42 -2.75
C THR A 50 4.26 -9.46 -3.91
N LEU A 51 3.67 -8.27 -3.83
CA LEU A 51 3.70 -7.29 -4.90
C LEU A 51 4.54 -6.07 -4.49
N HIS A 52 5.58 -5.77 -5.26
CA HIS A 52 6.45 -4.62 -5.08
C HIS A 52 6.30 -3.66 -6.28
N GLY A 53 5.63 -2.52 -6.09
CA GLY A 53 5.54 -1.46 -7.10
C GLY A 53 6.84 -0.68 -7.28
N GLN A 54 7.70 -0.65 -6.26
CA GLN A 54 8.86 0.24 -6.17
C GLN A 54 8.51 1.71 -6.49
N SER A 55 9.07 2.30 -7.55
CA SER A 55 9.11 3.76 -7.72
C SER A 55 8.17 4.25 -8.81
N GLY A 56 7.32 5.18 -8.41
CA GLY A 56 6.41 5.90 -9.28
C GLY A 56 4.99 5.78 -8.76
N ASN A 57 4.00 6.04 -9.60
CA ASN A 57 2.59 6.02 -9.19
C ASN A 57 1.98 4.68 -9.60
N ASP A 58 1.94 3.75 -8.67
CA ASP A 58 1.57 2.37 -8.94
C ASP A 58 0.15 2.06 -8.46
N GLN A 59 -0.48 1.09 -9.13
CA GLN A 59 -1.74 0.47 -8.75
C GLN A 59 -1.45 -1.01 -8.51
N LEU A 60 -1.56 -1.44 -7.26
CA LEU A 60 -1.35 -2.83 -6.87
C LEU A 60 -2.67 -3.41 -6.36
N GLN A 61 -3.06 -4.54 -6.90
CA GLN A 61 -4.21 -5.33 -6.48
C GLN A 61 -3.72 -6.72 -6.07
N GLY A 62 -3.96 -7.12 -4.82
CA GLY A 62 -3.61 -8.44 -4.29
C GLY A 62 -4.51 -9.51 -4.90
N GLY A 63 -5.80 -9.48 -4.56
CA GLY A 63 -6.80 -10.39 -5.12
C GLY A 63 -7.42 -11.26 -4.04
N GLU A 64 -7.48 -12.57 -4.24
CA GLU A 64 -7.85 -13.51 -3.18
C GLU A 64 -6.59 -14.10 -2.55
N GLY A 65 -6.49 -14.10 -1.22
CA GLY A 65 -5.32 -14.60 -0.49
C GLY A 65 -4.84 -13.59 0.53
N ASN A 66 -3.84 -13.95 1.34
CA ASN A 66 -3.23 -13.02 2.29
C ASN A 66 -2.01 -12.38 1.64
N ASP A 67 -2.19 -11.17 1.12
CA ASP A 67 -1.24 -10.52 0.25
C ASP A 67 -0.34 -9.53 0.99
N THR A 68 0.84 -9.31 0.42
CA THR A 68 1.77 -8.27 0.85
C THR A 68 2.04 -7.29 -0.29
N LEU A 69 1.45 -6.10 -0.19
CA LEU A 69 1.59 -5.04 -1.18
C LEU A 69 2.50 -3.94 -0.67
N THR A 70 3.56 -3.62 -1.41
CA THR A 70 4.52 -2.59 -1.04
C THR A 70 4.92 -1.66 -2.17
N VAL A 71 5.09 -0.39 -1.85
CA VAL A 71 5.58 0.66 -2.76
C VAL A 71 6.68 1.49 -2.09
N ASP A 72 7.58 2.05 -2.89
CA ASP A 72 8.71 2.85 -2.43
C ASP A 72 8.65 4.30 -2.97
N GLY A 73 9.29 5.23 -2.25
CA GLY A 73 9.57 6.56 -2.79
C GLY A 73 8.38 7.53 -2.76
N SER A 74 8.38 8.51 -3.68
CA SER A 74 7.53 9.71 -3.58
C SER A 74 6.26 9.68 -4.41
N GLY A 75 5.96 8.57 -5.07
CA GLY A 75 4.77 8.44 -5.90
C GLY A 75 3.49 8.31 -5.07
N SER A 76 2.37 8.64 -5.70
CA SER A 76 1.03 8.50 -5.14
C SER A 76 0.42 7.22 -5.67
N ASN A 77 0.23 6.26 -4.78
CA ASN A 77 -0.10 4.88 -5.14
C ASN A 77 -1.53 4.52 -4.75
N THR A 78 -2.06 3.47 -5.37
CA THR A 78 -3.28 2.78 -4.94
C THR A 78 -2.93 1.35 -4.62
N LEU A 79 -3.24 0.92 -3.40
CA LEU A 79 -3.02 -0.44 -2.93
C LEU A 79 -4.39 -0.98 -2.52
N ASP A 80 -4.78 -2.10 -3.12
CA ASP A 80 -6.02 -2.83 -2.87
C ASP A 80 -5.65 -4.27 -2.50
N GLY A 81 -5.91 -4.67 -1.26
CA GLY A 81 -5.61 -6.02 -0.77
C GLY A 81 -6.53 -7.06 -1.41
N GLY A 82 -7.83 -6.83 -1.31
CA GLY A 82 -8.85 -7.66 -1.92
C GLY A 82 -9.55 -8.52 -0.87
N ALA A 83 -9.32 -9.82 -0.86
CA ALA A 83 -9.93 -10.74 0.09
C ALA A 83 -8.88 -11.61 0.77
N GLY A 84 -8.77 -11.51 2.09
CA GLY A 84 -7.80 -12.18 2.94
C GLY A 84 -7.25 -11.17 3.95
N ASP A 85 -6.37 -11.63 4.83
CA ASP A 85 -5.73 -10.77 5.82
C ASP A 85 -4.47 -10.14 5.22
N ASP A 86 -4.59 -8.92 4.70
CA ASP A 86 -3.57 -8.30 3.86
C ASP A 86 -2.63 -7.36 4.62
N THR A 87 -1.43 -7.16 4.07
CA THR A 87 -0.48 -6.13 4.53
C THR A 87 -0.15 -5.16 3.40
N LEU A 88 -0.66 -3.94 3.51
CA LEU A 88 -0.42 -2.87 2.55
C LEU A 88 0.49 -1.81 3.17
N LYS A 89 1.60 -1.51 2.51
CA LYS A 89 2.64 -0.67 3.10
C LYS A 89 3.36 0.22 2.10
N VAL A 90 3.51 1.49 2.48
CA VAL A 90 4.49 2.37 1.82
C VAL A 90 5.79 2.32 2.61
N ASN A 91 6.84 1.83 1.97
CA ASN A 91 8.16 1.75 2.55
C ASN A 91 8.77 3.15 2.68
N ARG A 92 9.07 3.52 3.93
CA ARG A 92 9.74 4.77 4.24
C ARG A 92 11.19 4.66 3.77
N GLN A 93 11.58 5.47 2.79
CA GLN A 93 12.99 5.57 2.44
C GLN A 93 13.77 6.18 3.62
N THR A 94 14.32 5.32 4.48
CA THR A 94 15.41 5.71 5.36
C THR A 94 16.61 5.94 4.46
N SER A 95 16.80 7.18 3.99
CA SER A 95 18.00 7.55 3.25
C SER A 95 19.22 6.98 3.99
N ALA A 96 20.00 6.09 3.37
CA ALA A 96 21.27 5.59 3.93
C ALA A 96 22.29 6.73 4.22
N ARG A 97 21.96 7.97 3.84
CA ARG A 97 22.67 9.22 4.18
C ARG A 97 22.17 9.92 5.44
N SER A 98 21.19 9.38 6.16
CA SER A 98 20.76 9.91 7.45
C SER A 98 21.64 9.34 8.56
N THR A 99 22.89 9.79 8.59
CA THR A 99 23.88 9.40 9.62
C THR A 99 23.61 10.02 10.99
N ASN A 100 22.64 10.93 11.07
CA ASN A 100 22.07 11.45 12.31
C ASN A 100 20.57 11.31 12.18
N GLY A 101 19.93 10.44 12.98
CA GLY A 101 18.50 10.10 12.97
C GLY A 101 17.52 11.24 13.29
N TYR A 102 17.78 12.42 12.73
CA TYR A 102 17.04 13.67 12.85
C TYR A 102 16.60 14.23 11.49
N TYR A 103 17.15 13.71 10.38
CA TYR A 103 16.76 14.11 9.02
C TYR A 103 16.41 12.87 8.20
N GLN A 104 15.25 12.29 8.48
CA GLN A 104 14.54 11.59 7.43
C GLN A 104 14.07 12.70 6.49
N ARG A 105 14.79 12.92 5.37
CA ARG A 105 14.16 13.61 4.24
C ARG A 105 13.14 12.63 3.74
N ASP A 106 11.97 12.73 4.32
CA ASP A 106 10.86 11.89 3.98
C ASP A 106 10.42 12.30 2.58
N HIS A 107 11.02 11.67 1.57
CA HIS A 107 10.64 11.89 0.18
C HIS A 107 9.19 11.45 -0.08
N THR A 108 8.56 10.75 0.87
CA THR A 108 7.14 10.39 0.84
C THR A 108 6.22 11.51 1.33
N SER A 109 6.76 12.63 1.85
CA SER A 109 5.95 13.71 2.46
C SER A 109 5.06 14.53 1.52
N VAL A 110 5.07 14.21 0.24
CA VAL A 110 4.21 14.82 -0.79
C VAL A 110 3.31 13.80 -1.47
N ALA A 111 3.52 12.51 -1.23
CA ALA A 111 2.68 11.46 -1.77
C ALA A 111 1.30 11.48 -1.10
N SER A 112 0.30 11.06 -1.85
CA SER A 112 -1.04 10.82 -1.33
C SER A 112 -1.44 9.44 -1.82
N ASN A 113 -1.43 8.47 -0.92
CA ASN A 113 -1.72 7.09 -1.26
C ASN A 113 -3.17 6.75 -0.94
N THR A 114 -3.72 5.78 -1.64
CA THR A 114 -5.01 5.18 -1.32
C THR A 114 -4.77 3.73 -0.90
N PHE A 115 -5.34 3.36 0.25
CA PHE A 115 -5.30 2.02 0.79
C PHE A 115 -6.74 1.51 0.92
N GLU A 116 -7.01 0.36 0.34
CA GLU A 116 -8.24 -0.42 0.52
C GLU A 116 -7.78 -1.81 0.94
N GLY A 117 -8.09 -2.21 2.18
CA GLY A 117 -7.74 -3.54 2.66
C GLY A 117 -8.62 -4.59 1.98
N GLY A 118 -9.93 -4.39 2.10
CA GLY A 118 -10.93 -5.27 1.49
C GLY A 118 -11.52 -6.20 2.55
N LEU A 119 -11.86 -7.43 2.16
CA LEU A 119 -12.43 -8.42 3.09
C LEU A 119 -11.31 -9.13 3.87
N GLY A 120 -11.27 -9.01 5.18
CA GLY A 120 -10.31 -9.66 6.06
C GLY A 120 -9.91 -8.74 7.21
N ASP A 121 -8.95 -9.18 8.03
CA ASP A 121 -8.39 -8.34 9.08
C ASP A 121 -7.06 -7.74 8.60
N ASP A 122 -7.11 -6.53 8.03
CA ASP A 122 -6.00 -5.97 7.29
C ASP A 122 -5.06 -5.08 8.11
N ARG A 123 -3.83 -4.95 7.61
CA ARG A 123 -2.83 -4.01 8.13
C ARG A 123 -2.43 -2.98 7.08
N LEU A 124 -2.78 -1.72 7.35
CA LEU A 124 -2.48 -0.59 6.46
C LEU A 124 -1.41 0.33 7.08
N GLU A 125 -0.26 0.47 6.41
CA GLU A 125 0.88 1.27 6.86
C GLU A 125 1.17 2.45 5.90
N GLY A 126 0.60 3.61 6.20
CA GLY A 126 0.77 4.85 5.43
C GLY A 126 2.02 5.66 5.78
N THR A 127 2.06 6.91 5.32
CA THR A 127 3.25 7.78 5.35
C THR A 127 3.02 9.04 6.19
N VAL A 128 3.87 10.07 6.03
CA VAL A 128 3.58 11.45 6.51
C VAL A 128 2.77 12.26 5.47
N GLY A 129 2.42 11.62 4.34
CA GLY A 129 1.65 12.19 3.23
C GLY A 129 0.21 12.50 3.62
N ALA A 130 -0.62 12.85 2.64
CA ALA A 130 -2.07 12.92 2.86
C ALA A 130 -2.69 11.65 2.29
N ASP A 131 -2.82 10.63 3.13
CA ASP A 131 -3.24 9.30 2.72
C ASP A 131 -4.77 9.13 2.86
N THR A 132 -5.35 8.24 2.06
CA THR A 132 -6.77 7.89 2.09
C THR A 132 -6.89 6.40 2.39
N TYR A 133 -7.69 6.06 3.40
CA TYR A 133 -7.99 4.70 3.80
C TYR A 133 -9.47 4.44 3.54
N VAL A 134 -9.79 3.48 2.69
CA VAL A 134 -11.14 3.13 2.23
C VAL A 134 -11.61 1.90 2.99
N PHE A 135 -12.85 1.95 3.49
CA PHE A 135 -13.49 0.81 4.16
C PHE A 135 -14.93 0.62 3.68
N GLY A 136 -15.27 -0.60 3.32
CA GLY A 136 -16.59 -1.13 3.02
C GLY A 136 -17.26 -1.84 4.19
N LEU A 137 -18.47 -2.32 3.94
CA LEU A 137 -19.22 -3.15 4.90
C LEU A 137 -18.75 -4.59 4.79
N GLY A 138 -18.30 -5.14 5.91
CA GLY A 138 -17.88 -6.54 5.98
C GLY A 138 -16.39 -6.74 5.71
N ASP A 139 -15.64 -5.65 5.58
CA ASP A 139 -14.18 -5.65 5.43
C ASP A 139 -13.54 -6.42 6.57
N GLY A 140 -13.64 -5.96 7.81
CA GLY A 140 -13.26 -6.78 8.96
C GLY A 140 -12.76 -5.94 10.10
N HIS A 141 -11.69 -6.40 10.76
CA HIS A 141 -11.03 -5.71 11.86
C HIS A 141 -9.66 -5.18 11.46
N ASP A 142 -9.66 -4.09 10.71
CA ASP A 142 -8.43 -3.53 10.16
C ASP A 142 -7.67 -2.65 11.14
N THR A 143 -6.36 -2.57 10.93
CA THR A 143 -5.44 -1.74 11.71
C THR A 143 -4.66 -0.78 10.82
N ILE A 144 -4.97 0.51 10.94
CA ILE A 144 -4.16 1.59 10.35
C ILE A 144 -3.01 1.96 11.28
N ASN A 145 -1.80 1.99 10.74
CA ASN A 145 -0.64 2.64 11.34
C ASN A 145 -0.13 3.76 10.42
N ASP A 146 -0.73 4.93 10.59
CA ASP A 146 -0.31 6.15 9.94
C ASP A 146 0.87 6.80 10.68
N SER A 147 1.82 7.37 9.95
CA SER A 147 3.04 7.95 10.55
C SER A 147 3.16 9.41 10.23
N ASP A 148 2.34 10.22 10.90
CA ASP A 148 2.42 11.66 10.86
C ASP A 148 3.58 12.18 11.75
N ASN A 149 4.82 11.95 11.32
CA ASN A 149 5.99 12.44 12.05
C ASN A 149 6.10 13.97 11.89
N LYS A 150 6.16 14.67 13.02
CA LYS A 150 6.36 16.11 13.08
C LYS A 150 7.71 16.51 12.47
N VAL A 151 7.75 16.78 11.17
CA VAL A 151 8.92 17.35 10.52
C VAL A 151 9.00 18.83 10.90
N TYR A 152 9.88 19.17 11.85
CA TYR A 152 10.06 20.51 12.41
C TYR A 152 10.54 21.59 11.41
N TYR A 153 10.79 21.27 10.14
CA TYR A 153 11.53 22.13 9.22
C TYR A 153 10.96 22.32 7.81
N SER A 154 9.89 21.62 7.42
CA SER A 154 9.21 21.89 6.14
C SER A 154 7.87 22.54 6.44
N GLY A 155 7.54 23.62 5.74
CA GLY A 155 6.22 24.26 5.80
C GLY A 155 5.06 23.39 5.29
N SER A 156 5.23 22.07 5.23
CA SER A 156 4.23 21.05 4.87
C SER A 156 3.46 20.59 6.11
N TYR A 157 3.04 21.54 6.95
CA TYR A 157 2.19 21.24 8.10
C TYR A 157 0.76 20.95 7.63
N ASN A 158 0.08 20.00 8.30
CA ASN A 158 -1.34 19.68 8.12
C ASN A 158 -1.68 18.90 6.84
N LYS A 159 -0.89 17.88 6.49
CA LYS A 159 -1.47 16.80 5.68
C LYS A 159 -2.54 16.13 6.55
N THR A 160 -3.70 15.92 5.96
CA THR A 160 -4.87 15.39 6.67
C THR A 160 -5.24 14.13 5.96
N ASP A 161 -5.03 13.03 6.66
CA ASP A 161 -5.46 11.72 6.18
C ASP A 161 -6.96 11.62 6.26
N ARG A 162 -7.52 10.77 5.41
CA ARG A 162 -8.95 10.59 5.29
C ARG A 162 -9.32 9.13 5.40
N ILE A 163 -10.25 8.85 6.30
CA ILE A 163 -11.02 7.61 6.26
C ILE A 163 -12.24 7.86 5.37
N VAL A 164 -12.38 7.07 4.32
CA VAL A 164 -13.54 7.06 3.42
C VAL A 164 -14.34 5.81 3.72
N LEU A 165 -15.59 6.00 4.09
CA LEU A 165 -16.51 4.91 4.38
C LEU A 165 -17.41 4.69 3.17
N GLY A 166 -17.50 3.45 2.72
CA GLY A 166 -18.25 3.01 1.56
C GLY A 166 -19.77 3.15 1.72
N GLU A 167 -20.48 2.77 0.67
CA GLU A 167 -21.94 2.86 0.63
C GLU A 167 -22.59 2.07 1.79
N GLY A 168 -23.62 2.66 2.41
CA GLY A 168 -24.34 2.03 3.52
C GLY A 168 -23.72 2.25 4.90
N ILE A 169 -22.46 2.70 4.99
CA ILE A 169 -21.86 3.12 6.28
C ILE A 169 -22.25 4.56 6.55
N THR A 170 -23.23 4.73 7.44
CA THR A 170 -23.65 6.06 7.90
C THR A 170 -22.97 6.44 9.21
N LYS A 171 -22.92 7.74 9.52
CA LYS A 171 -22.36 8.23 10.79
C LYS A 171 -23.01 7.60 12.02
N ASP A 172 -24.30 7.28 11.94
CA ASP A 172 -25.05 6.67 13.05
C ASP A 172 -24.70 5.18 13.25
N ALA A 173 -24.05 4.54 12.28
CA ALA A 173 -23.54 3.18 12.37
C ALA A 173 -22.15 3.11 13.03
N LEU A 174 -21.47 4.23 13.21
CA LEU A 174 -20.10 4.28 13.74
C LEU A 174 -20.09 4.42 15.26
N THR A 175 -19.22 3.65 15.93
CA THR A 175 -18.98 3.80 17.36
C THR A 175 -17.54 4.20 17.60
N ILE A 176 -17.32 5.51 17.71
CA ILE A 176 -15.99 6.05 17.92
C ILE A 176 -15.63 5.94 19.41
N ARG A 177 -14.58 5.19 19.73
CA ARG A 177 -13.98 5.16 21.07
C ARG A 177 -12.47 5.31 21.01
N ARG A 178 -11.90 5.77 22.11
CA ARG A 178 -10.45 5.79 22.31
C ARG A 178 -10.04 4.70 23.29
N ASP A 179 -9.01 3.94 22.94
CA ASP A 179 -8.40 2.94 23.80
C ASP A 179 -6.88 3.18 23.87
N GLY A 180 -6.41 3.75 24.98
CA GLY A 180 -5.03 4.22 25.09
C GLY A 180 -4.68 5.28 24.03
N ASN A 181 -3.77 4.95 23.11
CA ASN A 181 -3.37 5.82 22.00
C ASN A 181 -4.01 5.43 20.65
N HIS A 182 -4.94 4.47 20.65
CA HIS A 182 -5.66 4.05 19.46
C HIS A 182 -7.04 4.71 19.40
N LEU A 183 -7.40 5.16 18.20
CA LEU A 183 -8.78 5.43 17.83
C LEU A 183 -9.38 4.13 17.30
N ILE A 184 -10.57 3.77 17.76
CA ILE A 184 -11.31 2.61 17.31
C ILE A 184 -12.64 3.14 16.79
N LEU A 185 -12.97 2.81 15.55
CA LEU A 185 -14.21 3.20 14.86
C LEU A 185 -15.22 2.06 14.83
#